data_AF-A0A846ZYC4-F1
#
_entry.id   AF-A0A846ZYC4-F1
#
_cell.length_a   1.000
_cell.length_b   1.000
_cell.length_c   1.000
_cell.angle_alpha   90.00
_cell.angle_beta   90.00
_cell.angle_gamma   90.00
#
_symmetry.space_group_name_H-M   'P 1'
#
loop_
_entity.id
_entity.type
_entity.pdbx_description
1 polymer ?
#
loop_
_entity_poly.entity_id
_entity_poly.type
_entity_poly.pdbx_seq_one_letter_code
_entity_poly.pdbx_strand_id
1 'polypeptide(L)'
;RGLLSIETDDESHVKLEKIISILKQSMSTPIFELLKRGDEGHVVLSAHKNPRFVEDCVREMARRVHTEFGNLPGDSVVTIAQDNEESIHQHDAFAERQATIAELEDEINGENFKVN
;
A
#
# COMPACT_ATOMS: atom_id res chain seq x y z
N ARG A 1 -5.67 2.38 -9.23
CA ARG A 1 -4.37 1.77 -9.63
C ARG A 1 -3.34 1.98 -8.52
N GLY A 2 -2.46 1.01 -8.27
CA GLY A 2 -1.43 1.12 -7.24
C GLY A 2 -0.09 0.57 -7.73
N LEU A 3 1.00 1.21 -7.30
CA LEU A 3 2.38 0.90 -7.60
C LEU A 3 3.14 0.72 -6.29
N LEU A 4 3.92 -0.35 -6.20
CA LEU A 4 4.89 -0.57 -5.13
C LEU A 4 6.20 -1.02 -5.77
N SER A 5 7.25 -0.21 -5.62
CA SER A 5 8.61 -0.51 -6.04
C SER A 5 9.52 -0.55 -4.81
N ILE A 6 10.43 -1.52 -4.79
CA ILE A 6 11.46 -1.67 -3.74
C ILE A 6 12.78 -1.86 -4.47
N GLU A 7 13.73 -0.95 -4.22
CA GLU A 7 15.08 -0.96 -4.76
C GLU A 7 16.04 -1.24 -3.61
N THR A 8 16.77 -2.35 -3.70
CA THR A 8 17.72 -2.82 -2.68
C THR A 8 18.95 -3.40 -3.35
N ASP A 9 20.01 -3.61 -2.59
CA ASP A 9 21.19 -4.35 -3.04
C ASP A 9 20.88 -5.82 -3.42
N ASP A 10 21.71 -6.41 -4.28
CA ASP A 10 21.52 -7.77 -4.82
C ASP A 10 21.59 -8.88 -3.75
N GLU A 11 22.09 -8.59 -2.55
CA GLU A 11 22.19 -9.55 -1.44
C GLU A 11 20.86 -9.70 -0.66
N SER A 12 19.94 -8.75 -0.84
CA SER A 12 18.67 -8.72 -0.13
C SER A 12 17.55 -9.43 -0.90
N HIS A 13 16.94 -10.44 -0.27
CA HIS A 13 15.90 -11.22 -0.93
C HIS A 13 14.49 -10.68 -0.65
N VAL A 14 13.90 -10.02 -1.65
CA VAL A 14 12.51 -9.55 -1.62
C VAL A 14 11.58 -10.54 -2.34
N LYS A 15 10.66 -11.16 -1.59
CA LYS A 15 9.68 -12.10 -2.18
C LYS A 15 8.56 -11.33 -2.88
N LEU A 16 8.38 -11.58 -4.18
CA LEU A 16 7.31 -10.96 -4.96
C LEU A 16 5.90 -11.26 -4.40
N GLU A 17 5.68 -12.45 -3.86
CA GLU A 17 4.41 -12.83 -3.22
C GLU A 17 4.04 -11.90 -2.06
N LYS A 18 5.05 -11.42 -1.31
CA LYS A 18 4.86 -10.47 -0.21
C LYS A 18 4.48 -9.09 -0.75
N ILE A 19 5.15 -8.61 -1.79
CA ILE A 19 4.79 -7.35 -2.47
C ILE A 19 3.33 -7.38 -2.94
N ILE A 20 2.92 -8.46 -3.62
CA ILE A 20 1.55 -8.63 -4.12
C ILE A 20 0.56 -8.66 -2.95
N SER A 21 0.89 -9.38 -1.88
CA SER A 21 0.06 -9.44 -0.68
C SER A 21 -0.12 -8.07 -0.03
N ILE A 22 0.96 -7.28 0.10
CA ILE A 22 0.91 -5.93 0.65
C ILE A 22 0.02 -5.03 -0.20
N LEU A 23 0.20 -5.03 -1.53
CA LEU A 23 -0.64 -4.26 -2.44
C LEU A 23 -2.12 -4.62 -2.27
N LYS A 24 -2.47 -5.91 -2.31
CA LYS A 24 -3.87 -6.36 -2.18
C LYS A 24 -4.50 -6.00 -0.85
N GLN A 25 -3.76 -6.11 0.25
CA GLN A 25 -4.26 -5.84 1.59
C GLN A 25 -4.33 -4.34 1.93
N SER A 26 -3.66 -3.49 1.14
CA SER A 26 -3.69 -2.04 1.34
C SER A 26 -4.86 -1.36 0.65
N MET A 27 -5.51 -2.05 -0.29
CA MET A 27 -6.71 -1.56 -0.99
C MET A 27 -7.98 -1.78 -0.15
N SER A 28 -9.05 -1.03 -0.47
CA SER A 28 -10.38 -1.17 0.16
C SER A 28 -10.96 -2.59 0.00
N THR A 29 -10.72 -3.22 -1.15
CA THR A 29 -11.04 -4.61 -1.45
C THR A 29 -10.02 -5.19 -2.45
N PRO A 30 -9.71 -6.49 -2.38
CA PRO A 30 -8.93 -7.15 -3.42
C PRO A 30 -9.64 -7.14 -4.77
N ILE A 31 -8.84 -7.16 -5.84
CA ILE A 31 -9.29 -7.24 -7.23
C ILE A 31 -9.39 -8.71 -7.64
N PHE A 32 -10.48 -9.06 -8.34
CA PHE A 32 -10.75 -10.40 -8.85
C PHE A 32 -11.00 -10.33 -10.37
N GLU A 33 -10.42 -11.27 -11.13
CA GLU A 33 -10.59 -11.33 -12.59
C GLU A 33 -11.98 -11.83 -13.01
N LEU A 34 -12.56 -12.73 -12.23
CA LEU A 34 -13.88 -13.30 -12.46
C LEU A 34 -14.67 -13.30 -11.16
N LEU A 35 -15.84 -12.68 -11.18
CA LEU A 35 -16.78 -12.67 -10.06
C LEU A 35 -18.09 -13.33 -10.48
N LYS A 36 -18.61 -14.24 -9.65
CA LYS A 36 -20.00 -14.69 -9.80
C LYS A 36 -20.92 -13.70 -9.10
N ARG A 37 -22.22 -13.76 -9.40
CA ARG A 37 -23.24 -12.87 -8.83
C ARG A 37 -23.24 -12.84 -7.29
N GLY A 38 -22.99 -13.98 -6.65
CA GLY A 38 -22.86 -14.05 -5.19
C GLY A 38 -21.64 -13.30 -4.67
N ASP A 39 -20.51 -13.43 -5.37
CA ASP A 39 -19.22 -12.84 -4.97
C ASP A 39 -19.19 -11.32 -5.19
N GLU A 40 -19.83 -10.84 -6.25
CA GLU A 40 -19.93 -9.41 -6.57
C GLU A 40 -20.55 -8.61 -5.41
N GLY A 41 -21.65 -9.11 -4.83
CA GLY A 41 -22.28 -8.47 -3.68
C GLY A 41 -21.36 -8.40 -2.45
N HIS A 42 -20.55 -9.43 -2.22
CA HIS A 42 -19.58 -9.44 -1.13
C HIS A 42 -18.44 -8.44 -1.35
N VAL A 43 -17.93 -8.33 -2.58
CA VAL A 43 -16.87 -7.37 -2.94
C VAL A 43 -17.36 -5.94 -2.77
N VAL A 44 -18.55 -5.63 -3.29
CA VAL A 44 -19.16 -4.30 -3.17
C VAL A 44 -19.38 -3.93 -1.70
N LEU A 45 -19.94 -4.84 -0.90
CA LEU A 45 -20.18 -4.60 0.52
C LEU A 45 -18.87 -4.38 1.28
N SER A 46 -17.82 -5.15 0.95
CA SER A 46 -16.52 -5.03 1.62
C SER A 46 -15.84 -3.71 1.30
N ALA A 47 -15.84 -3.31 0.02
CA ALA A 47 -15.32 -2.02 -0.42
C ALA A 47 -16.06 -0.85 0.25
N HIS A 48 -17.39 -0.96 0.38
CA HIS A 48 -18.21 0.07 1.02
C HIS A 48 -18.01 0.14 2.55
N LYS A 49 -17.71 -0.98 3.22
CA LYS A 49 -17.44 -1.02 4.67
C LYS A 49 -16.07 -0.45 5.05
N ASN A 50 -15.10 -0.53 4.15
CA ASN A 50 -13.74 -0.06 4.36
C ASN A 50 -13.33 0.89 3.23
N PRO A 51 -14.01 2.05 3.09
CA PRO A 51 -13.62 3.06 2.11
C PRO A 51 -12.27 3.64 2.52
N ARG A 52 -11.38 3.83 1.56
CA ARG A 52 -10.05 4.39 1.77
C ARG A 52 -9.83 5.51 0.79
N PHE A 53 -9.29 6.63 1.28
CA PHE A 53 -8.78 7.68 0.41
C PHE A 53 -7.47 7.25 -0.25
N VAL A 54 -7.04 8.02 -1.24
CA VAL A 54 -5.80 7.75 -1.99
C VAL A 54 -4.59 7.75 -1.05
N GLU A 55 -4.58 8.65 -0.07
CA GLU A 55 -3.53 8.78 0.94
C GLU A 55 -3.55 7.62 1.94
N ASP A 56 -4.73 7.10 2.30
CA ASP A 56 -4.85 5.98 3.24
C ASP A 56 -4.31 4.67 2.64
N CYS A 57 -4.49 4.49 1.32
CA CYS A 57 -3.89 3.38 0.60
C CYS A 57 -2.36 3.44 0.66
N VAL A 58 -1.76 4.62 0.39
CA VAL A 58 -0.31 4.81 0.46
C VAL A 58 0.21 4.61 1.90
N ARG A 59 -0.49 5.15 2.91
CA ARG A 59 -0.12 5.00 4.32
C ARG A 59 -0.13 3.54 4.77
N GLU A 60 -1.17 2.80 4.41
CA GLU A 60 -1.24 1.38 4.77
C GLU A 60 -0.17 0.56 4.04
N MET A 61 0.13 0.87 2.77
CA MET A 61 1.22 0.23 2.04
C MET A 61 2.56 0.47 2.75
N ALA A 62 2.86 1.72 3.12
CA ALA A 62 4.09 2.06 3.84
C ALA A 62 4.23 1.30 5.16
N ARG A 63 3.15 1.26 5.96
CA ARG A 63 3.13 0.54 7.24
C ARG A 63 3.40 -0.96 7.07
N ARG A 64 2.82 -1.56 6.03
CA ARG A 64 2.98 -2.99 5.73
C ARG A 64 4.36 -3.31 5.15
N VAL A 65 4.89 -2.43 4.29
CA VAL A 65 6.26 -2.53 3.80
C VAL A 65 7.24 -2.52 4.96
N HIS A 66 7.12 -1.57 5.88
CA HIS A 66 7.97 -1.55 7.08
C HIS A 66 7.82 -2.82 7.93
N THR A 67 6.59 -3.32 8.12
CA THR A 67 6.35 -4.54 8.91
C THR A 67 6.99 -5.78 8.29
N GLU A 68 6.92 -5.93 6.96
CA GLU A 68 7.37 -7.14 6.24
C GLU A 68 8.83 -7.06 5.77
N PHE A 69 9.34 -5.84 5.56
CA PHE A 69 10.65 -5.56 4.96
C PHE A 69 11.51 -4.60 5.77
N GLY A 70 11.18 -4.33 7.04
CA GLY A 70 11.99 -3.49 7.93
C GLY A 70 13.38 -4.07 8.23
N ASN A 71 13.65 -5.31 7.83
CA ASN A 71 14.95 -5.95 7.90
C ASN A 71 15.83 -5.72 6.66
N LEU A 72 15.32 -5.03 5.63
CA LEU A 72 16.12 -4.62 4.48
C LEU A 72 17.16 -3.56 4.88
N PRO A 73 18.24 -3.41 4.10
CA PRO A 73 19.19 -2.33 4.28
C PRO A 73 18.49 -0.97 4.36
N GLY A 74 18.91 -0.13 5.32
CA GLY A 74 18.25 1.15 5.58
C GLY A 74 18.31 2.14 4.40
N ASP A 75 19.26 1.95 3.47
CA ASP A 75 19.41 2.69 2.22
C ASP A 75 18.54 2.17 1.08
N SER A 76 17.81 1.07 1.28
CA SER A 76 16.84 0.56 0.31
C SER A 76 15.73 1.58 0.10
N VAL A 77 15.41 1.87 -1.16
CA VAL A 77 14.41 2.87 -1.54
C VAL A 77 13.08 2.18 -1.81
N VAL A 78 12.02 2.67 -1.18
CA VAL A 78 10.65 2.24 -1.41
C VAL A 78 9.90 3.37 -2.08
N THR A 79 9.27 3.07 -3.21
CA THR A 79 8.37 3.99 -3.91
C THR A 79 6.97 3.41 -3.93
N ILE A 80 6.02 4.15 -3.38
CA ILE A 80 4.62 3.77 -3.25
C ILE A 80 3.80 4.85 -3.94
N ALA A 81 2.98 4.47 -4.92
CA ALA A 81 2.09 5.42 -5.57
C ALA A 81 0.69 4.82 -5.74
N GLN A 82 -0.31 5.67 -5.65
CA GLN A 82 -1.70 5.31 -5.79
C GLN A 82 -2.42 6.37 -6.62
N ASP A 83 -3.11 5.89 -7.65
CA ASP A 83 -3.91 6.70 -8.57
C ASP A 83 -5.36 6.19 -8.60
N ASN A 84 -6.31 6.98 -8.13
CA ASN A 84 -7.74 6.66 -8.04
C ASN A 84 -8.52 7.35 -9.16
N GLU A 85 -9.23 6.54 -9.96
CA GLU A 85 -10.11 7.03 -11.01
C GLU A 85 -11.41 7.56 -10.38
N GLU A 86 -11.59 8.88 -10.37
CA GLU A 86 -12.67 9.53 -9.62
C GLU A 86 -13.96 9.66 -10.44
N SER A 87 -15.03 9.01 -9.98
CA SER A 87 -16.31 9.00 -10.71
C SER A 87 -17.12 10.30 -10.61
N ILE A 88 -16.79 11.18 -9.65
CA ILE A 88 -17.52 12.44 -9.37
C ILE A 88 -16.69 13.70 -9.64
N HIS A 89 -15.45 13.54 -10.10
CA HIS A 89 -14.52 14.63 -10.42
C HIS A 89 -14.02 14.51 -11.87
N GLN A 90 -13.49 15.61 -12.42
CA GLN A 90 -12.89 15.62 -13.78
C GLN A 90 -11.39 15.31 -13.78
N HIS A 91 -10.85 14.95 -12.62
CA HIS A 91 -9.45 14.60 -12.43
C HIS A 91 -9.38 13.39 -11.51
N ASP A 92 -8.37 12.58 -11.73
CA ASP A 92 -8.04 11.45 -10.87
C ASP A 92 -7.32 11.93 -9.60
N ALA A 93 -7.42 11.15 -8.53
CA ALA A 93 -6.77 11.44 -7.26
C ALA A 93 -5.45 10.67 -7.16
N PHE A 94 -4.32 11.39 -7.00
CA PHE A 94 -2.99 10.81 -6.97
C PHE A 94 -2.27 11.09 -5.65
N ALA A 95 -1.65 10.06 -5.08
CA ALA A 95 -0.76 10.17 -3.94
C ALA A 95 0.49 9.30 -4.14
N GLU A 96 1.63 9.81 -3.71
CA GLU A 96 2.92 9.13 -3.82
C GLU A 96 3.75 9.36 -2.55
N ARG A 97 4.47 8.32 -2.14
CA ARG A 97 5.50 8.38 -1.11
C ARG A 97 6.73 7.64 -1.59
N GLN A 98 7.85 8.36 -1.68
CA GLN A 98 9.18 7.79 -1.88
C GLN A 98 10.03 8.03 -0.64
N ALA A 99 10.55 6.96 -0.05
CA ALA A 99 11.34 7.02 1.17
C ALA A 99 12.31 5.85 1.24
N THR A 100 13.38 6.02 1.99
CA THR A 100 14.25 4.90 2.38
C THR A 100 13.61 4.07 3.49
N ILE A 101 14.04 2.81 3.65
CA ILE A 101 13.56 1.96 4.76
C ILE A 101 13.85 2.59 6.12
N ALA A 102 15.02 3.24 6.28
CA ALA A 102 15.37 3.96 7.50
C ALA A 102 14.40 5.13 7.78
N GLU A 103 14.08 5.94 6.77
CA GLU A 103 13.12 7.04 6.91
C GLU A 103 11.71 6.53 7.23
N LEU A 104 11.27 5.42 6.61
CA LEU A 104 9.98 4.80 6.91
C LEU A 104 9.92 4.29 8.36
N GLU A 105 11.01 3.73 8.87
CA GLU A 105 11.12 3.29 10.26
C GLU A 105 11.02 4.49 11.22
N ASP A 106 11.75 5.57 10.94
CA ASP A 106 11.71 6.80 11.73
C ASP A 106 10.32 7.45 11.73
N GLU A 107 9.63 7.48 10.58
CA GLU A 107 8.27 8.02 10.46
C GLU A 107 7.27 7.22 11.29
N ILE A 108 7.28 5.89 11.18
CA ILE A 108 6.34 5.02 11.88
C ILE A 108 6.61 5.03 13.39
N ASN A 109 7.89 4.99 13.79
CA ASN A 109 8.25 5.09 15.19
C ASN A 109 7.94 6.48 15.76
N GLY A 110 8.16 7.55 14.98
CA GLY A 110 7.81 8.92 15.34
C GLY A 110 6.30 9.13 15.53
N GLU A 111 5.46 8.49 14.72
CA GLU A 111 4.00 8.47 14.94
C GLU A 111 3.62 7.75 16.24
N ASN A 112 4.27 6.62 16.58
CA ASN A 112 4.03 5.92 17.85
C ASN A 112 4.35 6.76 19.09
N PHE A 113 5.30 7.70 19.00
CA PHE A 113 5.62 8.65 20.07
C PHE A 113 4.59 9.78 20.24
N LYS A 114 3.78 10.09 19.22
CA LYS A 114 2.73 11.13 19.31
C LYS A 114 1.38 10.64 19.83
N VAL A 115 1.22 9.32 20.00
CA VAL A 115 -0.05 8.69 20.42
C VAL A 115 -0.02 8.21 21.88
N ASN A 116 1.02 8.53 22.65
CA ASN A 116 1.07 8.29 24.11
C ASN A 116 0.88 9.57 24.93
#